data_AF-A0A2B4R343-F1
#
_entry.id   AF-A0A2B4R343-F1
#
_cell.length_a   1.000
_cell.length_b   1.000
_cell.length_c   1.000
_cell.angle_alpha   90.00
_cell.angle_beta   90.00
_cell.angle_gamma   90.00
#
_symmetry.space_group_name_H-M   'P 1'
#
loop_
_entity.id
_entity.type
_entity.pdbx_description
1 polymer ?
#
loop_
_entity_poly.entity_id
_entity_poly.type
_entity_poly.pdbx_seq_one_letter_code
_entity_poly.pdbx_strand_id
1 'polypeptide(L)'
;MSYVAYKSLLSDIRRQLELHDHQQLLEMCGLDDEAANIHDTRSLMRRLEEKKRFTIDELGDLEEVLESLEEFSLLGKLKKFESKRKEYNDLLEKISGALNDDERNHMEQVINIVKRETSVDFSRENIPSILTLFQKLQKHGSLGFRRLNFVKRILTEIDKEDLVREIEDYEKRRNKKDASERRKAEWYSWGKSFARKVKGGSSLNLVFCTTLF
;
A
#
# COMPACT_ATOMS: atom_id res chain seq x y z
N MET A 1 -0.77 -1.29 -2.85
CA MET A 1 -1.68 -0.25 -2.29
C MET A 1 -1.53 1.10 -3.02
N SER A 2 -2.50 2.02 -2.89
CA SER A 2 -2.48 3.35 -3.53
C SER A 2 -1.80 4.42 -2.68
N TYR A 3 -1.42 5.55 -3.29
CA TYR A 3 -0.84 6.70 -2.58
C TYR A 3 -1.80 7.32 -1.54
N VAL A 4 -3.10 7.31 -1.81
CA VAL A 4 -4.12 7.76 -0.85
C VAL A 4 -4.14 6.87 0.39
N ALA A 5 -4.08 5.54 0.21
CA ALA A 5 -4.02 4.61 1.34
C ALA A 5 -2.73 4.77 2.14
N TYR A 6 -1.61 5.04 1.47
CA TYR A 6 -0.33 5.35 2.11
C TYR A 6 -0.41 6.61 2.97
N LYS A 7 -0.87 7.73 2.41
CA LYS A 7 -0.99 8.99 3.17
C LYS A 7 -2.02 8.90 4.30
N SER A 8 -3.07 8.09 4.14
CA SER A 8 -4.00 7.78 5.23
C SER A 8 -3.30 7.00 6.36
N LEU A 9 -2.51 5.97 6.04
CA LEU A 9 -1.75 5.20 7.02
C LEU A 9 -0.77 6.08 7.80
N LEU A 10 -0.01 6.92 7.09
CA LEU A 10 0.91 7.86 7.73
C LEU A 10 0.20 8.88 8.61
N SER A 11 -1.01 9.31 8.23
CA SER A 11 -1.80 10.21 9.07
C SER A 11 -2.26 9.53 10.36
N ASP A 12 -2.67 8.25 10.30
CA ASP A 12 -3.02 7.46 11.49
C ASP A 12 -1.80 7.32 12.40
N ILE A 13 -0.64 6.98 11.83
CA ILE A 13 0.61 6.81 12.58
C ILE A 13 1.04 8.13 13.22
N ARG A 14 1.05 9.24 12.46
CA ARG A 14 1.39 10.56 12.98
C ARG A 14 0.56 10.91 14.21
N ARG A 15 -0.76 10.74 14.13
CA ARG A 15 -1.66 11.08 15.23
C ARG A 15 -1.39 10.28 16.49
N GLN A 16 -0.90 9.05 16.34
CA GLN A 16 -0.52 8.23 17.47
C GLN A 16 0.83 8.64 18.03
N LEU A 17 1.82 8.91 17.17
CA LEU A 17 3.13 9.41 17.57
C LEU A 17 3.02 10.76 18.30
N GLU A 18 2.05 11.62 17.98
CA GLU A 18 1.76 12.87 18.71
C GLU A 18 1.41 12.66 20.20
N LEU A 19 1.10 11.43 20.63
CA LEU A 19 0.82 11.09 22.03
C LEU A 19 2.07 10.70 22.83
N HIS A 20 3.19 10.45 22.16
CA HIS A 20 4.44 10.03 22.76
C HIS A 20 5.35 11.24 23.03
N ASP A 21 6.35 11.06 23.90
CA ASP A 21 7.29 12.12 24.20
C ASP A 21 8.14 12.48 22.97
N HIS A 22 8.20 13.77 22.65
CA HIS A 22 8.86 14.24 21.42
C HIS A 22 10.37 14.02 21.45
N GLN A 23 11.02 14.15 22.61
CA GLN A 23 12.45 13.93 22.75
C GLN A 23 12.77 12.43 22.58
N GLN A 24 11.98 11.56 23.21
CA GLN A 24 12.08 10.11 23.02
C GLN A 24 11.95 9.71 21.54
N LEU A 25 11.02 10.32 20.81
CA LEU A 25 10.83 10.07 19.37
C LEU A 25 12.04 10.50 18.53
N LEU A 26 12.66 11.63 18.85
CA LEU A 26 13.88 12.08 18.18
C LEU A 26 15.04 11.10 18.40
N GLU A 27 15.20 10.62 19.64
CA GLU A 27 16.25 9.68 20.02
C GLU A 27 16.10 8.35 19.28
N MET A 28 14.88 7.78 19.29
CA MET A 28 14.60 6.53 18.55
C MET A 28 14.82 6.69 17.04
N CYS A 29 14.56 7.87 16.48
CA CYS A 29 14.76 8.14 15.06
C CYS A 29 16.21 8.51 14.69
N GLY A 30 17.10 8.70 15.68
CA GLY A 30 18.46 9.19 15.49
C GLY A 30 18.50 10.62 14.94
N LEU A 31 17.67 11.52 15.49
CA LEU A 31 17.50 12.91 15.04
C LEU A 31 17.69 13.94 16.16
N ASP A 32 18.36 13.56 17.26
CA ASP A 32 18.60 14.42 18.42
C ASP A 32 19.42 15.66 18.06
N ASP A 33 20.42 15.50 17.21
CA ASP A 33 21.27 16.55 16.70
C ASP A 33 20.50 17.55 15.81
N GLU A 34 19.28 17.20 15.37
CA GLU A 34 18.37 18.05 14.60
C GLU A 34 17.17 18.56 15.40
N ALA A 35 17.12 18.33 16.72
CA ALA A 35 16.01 18.70 17.59
C ALA A 35 15.60 20.18 17.48
N ALA A 36 16.58 21.07 17.26
CA ALA A 36 16.34 22.50 17.09
C ALA A 36 15.48 22.84 15.84
N ASN A 37 15.43 21.96 14.85
CA ASN A 37 14.70 22.16 13.59
C ASN A 37 13.41 21.31 13.50
N ILE A 38 13.18 20.41 14.46
CA ILE A 38 12.07 19.46 14.44
C ILE A 38 11.21 19.71 15.68
N HIS A 39 10.16 20.53 15.52
CA HIS A 39 9.31 20.97 16.64
C HIS A 39 8.07 20.12 16.88
N ASP A 40 7.67 19.30 15.91
CA ASP A 40 6.48 18.47 16.00
C ASP A 40 6.65 17.14 15.24
N THR A 41 5.78 16.18 15.55
CA THR A 41 5.72 14.87 14.90
C THR A 41 5.52 14.98 13.39
N ARG A 42 4.85 16.04 12.91
CA ARG A 42 4.66 16.28 11.48
C ARG A 42 5.97 16.60 10.77
N SER A 43 6.83 17.41 11.41
CA SER A 43 8.15 17.80 10.93
C SER A 43 9.10 16.62 11.02
N LEU A 44 9.00 15.82 12.09
CA LEU A 44 9.73 14.56 12.25
C LEU A 44 9.44 13.60 11.08
N MET A 45 8.16 13.28 10.83
CA MET A 45 7.79 12.36 9.76
C MET A 45 8.21 12.86 8.38
N ARG A 46 8.11 14.18 8.13
CA ARG A 46 8.57 14.78 6.88
C ARG A 46 10.07 14.61 6.71
N ARG A 47 10.83 14.84 7.78
CA ARG A 47 12.29 14.71 7.78
C ARG A 47 12.73 13.28 7.50
N LEU A 48 12.02 12.31 8.06
CA LEU A 48 12.23 10.88 7.79
C LEU A 48 11.93 10.53 6.32
N GLU A 49 10.82 11.03 5.75
CA GLU A 49 10.52 10.88 4.31
C GLU A 49 11.63 11.51 3.43
N GLU A 50 12.11 12.72 3.76
CA GLU A 50 13.18 13.42 3.03
C GLU A 50 14.51 12.66 3.06
N LYS A 51 14.86 12.11 4.21
CA LYS A 51 16.04 11.25 4.39
C LYS A 51 15.86 9.85 3.78
N LYS A 52 14.70 9.56 3.16
CA LYS A 52 14.35 8.24 2.61
C LYS A 52 14.43 7.11 3.63
N ARG A 53 14.20 7.42 4.92
CA ARG A 53 14.10 6.43 6.00
C ARG A 53 12.88 5.52 5.80
N PHE A 54 11.84 6.05 5.16
CA PHE A 54 10.76 5.25 4.62
C PHE A 54 10.18 5.87 3.34
N THR A 55 9.59 5.01 2.51
CA THR A 55 8.87 5.35 1.29
C THR A 55 7.57 4.54 1.21
N ILE A 56 6.78 4.76 0.16
CA ILE A 56 5.57 3.93 -0.06
C ILE A 56 5.89 2.44 -0.29
N ASP A 57 7.10 2.13 -0.73
CA ASP A 57 7.53 0.77 -1.05
C ASP A 57 8.35 0.13 0.08
N GLU A 58 8.91 0.94 0.99
CA GLU A 58 9.81 0.50 2.06
C GLU A 58 9.44 1.24 3.37
N LEU A 59 8.86 0.55 4.34
CA LEU A 59 8.40 1.16 5.61
C LEU A 59 9.17 0.64 6.85
N GLY A 60 10.33 0.00 6.66
CA GLY A 60 11.08 -0.68 7.73
C GLY A 60 11.41 0.20 8.94
N ASP A 61 11.94 1.41 8.73
CA ASP A 61 12.24 2.31 9.86
C ASP A 61 10.98 2.71 10.64
N LEU A 62 9.82 2.77 9.97
CA LEU A 62 8.53 3.04 10.62
C LEU A 62 8.00 1.81 11.35
N GLU A 63 8.32 0.61 10.89
CA GLU A 63 8.05 -0.65 11.58
C GLU A 63 8.79 -0.69 12.92
N GLU A 64 10.09 -0.43 12.93
CA GLU A 64 10.93 -0.42 14.13
C GLU A 64 10.47 0.60 15.17
N VAL A 65 10.07 1.80 14.73
CA VAL A 65 9.49 2.83 15.61
C VAL A 65 8.20 2.34 16.24
N LEU A 66 7.28 1.75 15.48
CA LEU A 66 6.02 1.25 16.02
C LEU A 66 6.19 0.04 16.94
N GLU A 67 7.18 -0.82 16.66
CA GLU A 67 7.53 -1.94 17.55
C GLU A 67 8.10 -1.44 18.87
N SER A 68 9.00 -0.45 18.83
CA SER A 68 9.61 0.14 20.03
C SER A 68 8.60 0.86 20.93
N LEU A 69 7.54 1.42 20.33
CA LEU A 69 6.44 2.08 21.04
C LEU A 69 5.30 1.13 21.43
N GLU A 70 5.44 -0.18 21.18
CA GLU A 70 4.40 -1.19 21.42
C GLU A 70 3.05 -0.90 20.73
N GLU A 71 3.08 -0.18 19.61
CA GLU A 71 1.89 0.24 18.84
C GLU A 71 1.38 -0.88 17.92
N PHE A 72 1.11 -2.06 18.50
CA PHE A 72 0.81 -3.30 17.76
C PHE A 72 -0.39 -3.20 16.81
N SER A 73 -1.38 -2.37 17.13
CA SER A 73 -2.53 -2.14 16.24
C SER A 73 -2.13 -1.41 14.96
N LEU A 74 -1.24 -0.41 15.05
CA LEU A 74 -0.72 0.30 13.88
C LEU A 74 0.29 -0.53 13.12
N LEU A 75 1.15 -1.25 13.83
CA LEU A 75 2.08 -2.22 13.25
C LEU A 75 1.32 -3.24 12.38
N GLY A 76 0.21 -3.78 12.88
CA GLY A 76 -0.65 -4.68 12.11
C GLY A 76 -1.24 -4.03 10.86
N LYS A 77 -1.59 -2.74 10.90
CA LYS A 77 -2.04 -2.00 9.71
C LYS A 77 -0.89 -1.77 8.72
N LEU A 78 0.31 -1.45 9.20
CA LEU A 78 1.51 -1.21 8.41
C LEU A 78 1.94 -2.49 7.68
N LYS A 79 2.14 -3.60 8.40
CA LYS A 79 2.49 -4.91 7.80
C LYS A 79 1.50 -5.37 6.74
N LYS A 80 0.21 -5.10 6.97
CA LYS A 80 -0.86 -5.39 6.01
C LYS A 80 -0.78 -4.50 4.77
N PHE A 81 -0.43 -3.22 4.93
CA PHE A 81 -0.20 -2.31 3.83
C PHE A 81 0.98 -2.78 2.97
N GLU A 82 2.12 -3.10 3.60
CA GLU A 82 3.33 -3.59 2.94
C GLU A 82 3.07 -4.89 2.20
N SER A 83 2.44 -5.88 2.84
CA SER A 83 2.04 -7.13 2.18
C SER A 83 1.22 -6.87 0.90
N LYS A 84 0.21 -6.00 0.97
CA LYS A 84 -0.60 -5.62 -0.21
C LYS A 84 0.16 -4.74 -1.22
N ARG A 85 1.24 -4.07 -0.83
CA ARG A 85 2.09 -3.28 -1.72
C ARG A 85 3.08 -4.19 -2.44
N LYS A 86 3.73 -5.10 -1.71
CA LYS A 86 4.60 -6.15 -2.22
C LYS A 86 3.89 -7.05 -3.23
N GLU A 87 2.75 -7.64 -2.86
CA GLU A 87 1.96 -8.49 -3.79
C GLU A 87 1.64 -7.79 -5.12
N TYR A 88 1.46 -6.46 -5.08
CA TYR A 88 1.19 -5.66 -6.26
C TYR A 88 2.46 -5.33 -7.07
N ASN A 89 3.57 -5.03 -6.41
CA ASN A 89 4.85 -4.78 -7.06
C ASN A 89 5.39 -6.07 -7.70
N ASP A 90 5.29 -7.21 -7.01
CA ASP A 90 5.64 -8.55 -7.52
C ASP A 90 4.87 -8.87 -8.82
N LEU A 91 3.57 -8.51 -8.89
CA LEU A 91 2.77 -8.67 -10.10
C LEU A 91 3.33 -7.81 -11.25
N LEU A 92 3.65 -6.54 -10.98
CA LEU A 92 4.19 -5.64 -12.00
C LEU A 92 5.57 -6.08 -12.49
N GLU A 93 6.41 -6.59 -11.59
CA GLU A 93 7.72 -7.16 -11.92
C GLU A 93 7.58 -8.41 -12.77
N LYS A 94 6.68 -9.33 -12.39
CA LYS A 94 6.39 -10.53 -13.18
C LYS A 94 5.94 -10.19 -14.60
N ILE A 95 5.01 -9.24 -14.75
CA ILE A 95 4.55 -8.78 -16.06
C ILE A 95 5.70 -8.12 -16.83
N SER A 96 6.47 -7.26 -16.17
CA SER A 96 7.59 -6.55 -16.82
C SER A 96 8.67 -7.53 -17.31
N GLY A 97 9.02 -8.54 -16.51
CA GLY A 97 9.96 -9.60 -16.89
C GLY A 97 9.45 -10.39 -18.10
N ALA A 98 8.21 -10.87 -18.05
CA ALA A 98 7.61 -11.62 -19.15
C ALA A 98 7.51 -10.84 -20.47
N LEU A 99 7.42 -9.50 -20.40
CA LEU A 99 7.42 -8.63 -21.58
C LEU A 99 8.83 -8.30 -22.09
N ASN A 100 9.82 -8.23 -21.20
CA ASN A 100 11.22 -8.00 -21.57
C ASN A 100 11.86 -9.28 -22.16
N ASP A 101 11.46 -10.45 -21.68
CA ASP A 101 12.02 -11.75 -22.08
C ASP A 101 11.38 -12.31 -23.36
N ASP A 102 10.31 -11.67 -23.89
CA ASP A 102 9.69 -12.10 -25.15
C ASP A 102 10.59 -11.75 -26.35
N GLU A 103 10.90 -12.74 -27.18
CA GLU A 103 11.72 -12.60 -28.39
C GLU A 103 11.20 -11.53 -29.37
N ARG A 104 9.89 -11.22 -29.33
CA ARG A 104 9.26 -10.17 -30.16
C ARG A 104 9.57 -8.75 -29.69
N ASN A 105 10.18 -8.59 -28.51
CA ASN A 105 10.53 -7.29 -27.91
C ASN A 105 9.36 -6.28 -27.98
N HIS A 106 8.33 -6.51 -27.16
CA HIS A 106 7.09 -5.74 -27.19
C HIS A 106 7.24 -4.27 -26.77
N MET A 107 8.44 -3.79 -26.42
CA MET A 107 8.65 -2.47 -25.85
C MET A 107 8.14 -1.33 -26.74
N GLU A 108 8.41 -1.36 -28.05
CA GLU A 108 7.94 -0.33 -28.98
C GLU A 108 6.42 -0.35 -29.15
N GLN A 109 5.82 -1.53 -29.20
CA GLN A 109 4.37 -1.69 -29.28
C GLN A 109 3.70 -1.13 -28.02
N VAL A 110 4.22 -1.49 -26.84
CA VAL A 110 3.74 -1.00 -25.55
C VAL A 110 3.84 0.53 -25.50
N ILE A 111 4.98 1.13 -25.86
CA ILE A 111 5.14 2.60 -25.89
C ILE A 111 4.10 3.24 -26.83
N ASN A 112 3.90 2.66 -28.02
CA ASN A 112 2.93 3.18 -28.98
C ASN A 112 1.49 3.12 -28.46
N ILE A 113 1.10 2.04 -27.78
CA ILE A 113 -0.23 1.92 -27.15
C ILE A 113 -0.37 2.98 -26.05
N VAL A 114 0.64 3.13 -25.20
CA VAL A 114 0.60 4.13 -24.12
C VAL A 114 0.50 5.55 -24.66
N LYS A 115 1.23 5.90 -25.73
CA LYS A 115 1.14 7.21 -26.38
C LYS A 115 -0.24 7.51 -26.97
N ARG A 116 -0.96 6.49 -27.45
CA ARG A 116 -2.32 6.67 -27.99
C ARG A 116 -3.34 6.97 -26.90
N GLU A 117 -3.11 6.44 -25.70
CA GLU A 117 -4.06 6.55 -24.59
C GLU A 117 -3.75 7.65 -23.58
N THR A 118 -2.49 8.07 -23.51
CA THR A 118 -2.05 9.08 -22.56
C THR A 118 -1.52 10.28 -23.31
N SER A 119 -1.87 11.48 -22.86
CA SER A 119 -1.30 12.74 -23.35
C SER A 119 0.13 12.98 -22.85
N VAL A 120 0.78 11.95 -22.29
CA VAL A 120 2.09 12.05 -21.66
C VAL A 120 3.15 11.63 -22.68
N ASP A 121 4.17 12.47 -22.86
CA ASP A 121 5.26 12.15 -23.75
C ASP A 121 6.21 11.12 -23.11
N PHE A 122 6.04 9.88 -23.57
CA PHE A 122 6.87 8.75 -23.19
C PHE A 122 7.88 8.48 -24.31
N SER A 123 9.06 9.08 -24.22
CA SER A 123 10.16 8.76 -25.14
C SER A 123 10.93 7.52 -24.69
N ARG A 124 11.48 6.77 -25.65
CA ARG A 124 12.27 5.55 -25.39
C ARG A 124 13.55 5.84 -24.62
N GLU A 125 14.16 6.99 -24.86
CA GLU A 125 15.33 7.48 -24.12
C GLU A 125 15.06 7.64 -22.62
N ASN A 126 13.80 7.93 -22.26
CA ASN A 126 13.36 8.13 -20.89
C ASN A 126 12.74 6.87 -20.26
N ILE A 127 12.67 5.76 -20.99
CA ILE A 127 12.01 4.51 -20.57
C ILE A 127 12.92 3.34 -20.95
N PRO A 128 13.92 3.02 -20.09
CA PRO A 128 14.85 1.93 -20.34
C PRO A 128 14.22 0.54 -20.14
N SER A 129 13.07 0.44 -19.47
CA SER A 129 12.38 -0.83 -19.22
C SER A 129 10.86 -0.65 -19.06
N ILE A 130 10.11 -1.74 -19.23
CA ILE A 130 8.66 -1.79 -18.96
C ILE A 130 8.35 -1.44 -17.50
N LEU A 131 9.23 -1.83 -16.57
CA LEU A 131 9.08 -1.49 -15.16
C LEU A 131 9.12 0.03 -14.94
N THR A 132 10.07 0.72 -15.58
CA THR A 132 10.17 2.18 -15.52
C THR A 132 8.94 2.86 -16.13
N LEU A 133 8.39 2.30 -17.21
CA LEU A 133 7.13 2.76 -17.79
C LEU A 133 5.98 2.65 -16.77
N PHE A 134 5.83 1.49 -16.13
CA PHE A 134 4.80 1.27 -15.11
C PHE A 134 4.94 2.25 -13.94
N GLN A 135 6.16 2.48 -13.45
CA GLN A 135 6.41 3.47 -12.39
C GLN A 135 5.99 4.89 -12.81
N LYS A 136 6.26 5.29 -14.05
CA LYS A 136 5.80 6.60 -14.56
C LYS A 136 4.29 6.67 -14.68
N LEU A 137 3.64 5.61 -15.19
CA LEU A 137 2.18 5.54 -15.25
C LEU A 137 1.53 5.60 -13.87
N GLN A 138 2.18 5.05 -12.84
CA GLN A 138 1.72 5.19 -11.45
C GLN A 138 1.82 6.63 -10.97
N LYS A 139 2.92 7.32 -11.27
CA LYS A 139 3.12 8.74 -10.93
C LYS A 139 2.09 9.65 -11.59
N HIS A 140 1.76 9.39 -12.86
CA HIS A 140 0.71 10.12 -13.59
C HIS A 140 -0.72 9.71 -13.21
N GLY A 141 -0.87 8.62 -12.44
CA GLY A 141 -2.17 8.13 -12.00
C GLY A 141 -2.93 7.32 -13.05
N SER A 142 -2.32 6.95 -14.17
CA SER A 142 -2.93 6.03 -15.17
C SER A 142 -2.88 4.57 -14.70
N LEU A 143 -1.88 4.23 -13.88
CA LEU A 143 -1.72 2.90 -13.27
C LEU A 143 -1.87 2.97 -11.74
N GLY A 144 -2.37 1.91 -11.13
CA GLY A 144 -2.37 1.79 -9.68
C GLY A 144 -2.96 0.49 -9.16
N PHE A 145 -2.92 0.31 -7.85
CA PHE A 145 -3.36 -0.90 -7.15
C PHE A 145 -4.79 -1.38 -7.49
N ARG A 146 -5.71 -0.45 -7.80
CA ARG A 146 -7.08 -0.74 -8.24
C ARG A 146 -7.33 -0.40 -9.72
N ARG A 147 -6.31 0.02 -10.45
CA ARG A 147 -6.39 0.51 -11.84
C ARG A 147 -5.44 -0.30 -12.70
N LEU A 148 -5.83 -1.55 -12.98
CA LEU A 148 -5.06 -2.48 -13.81
C LEU A 148 -5.66 -2.68 -15.21
N ASN A 149 -6.83 -2.10 -15.49
CA ASN A 149 -7.48 -2.20 -16.81
C ASN A 149 -6.60 -1.71 -17.96
N PHE A 150 -5.83 -0.64 -17.71
CA PHE A 150 -4.88 -0.11 -18.69
C PHE A 150 -3.82 -1.16 -19.07
N VAL A 151 -3.25 -1.85 -18.08
CA VAL A 151 -2.27 -2.92 -18.32
C VAL A 151 -2.92 -4.11 -19.02
N LYS A 152 -4.12 -4.52 -18.61
CA LYS A 152 -4.86 -5.60 -19.30
C LYS A 152 -5.06 -5.29 -20.79
N ARG A 153 -5.43 -4.06 -21.12
CA ARG A 153 -5.61 -3.65 -22.52
C ARG A 153 -4.30 -3.71 -23.31
N ILE A 154 -3.19 -3.20 -22.74
CA ILE A 154 -1.87 -3.33 -23.37
C ILE A 154 -1.57 -4.79 -23.66
N LEU A 155 -1.77 -5.68 -22.68
CA LEU A 155 -1.48 -7.11 -22.79
C LEU A 155 -2.35 -7.80 -23.85
N THR A 156 -3.64 -7.47 -23.92
CA THR A 156 -4.53 -7.98 -24.97
C THR A 156 -4.09 -7.52 -26.37
N GLU A 157 -3.69 -6.25 -26.53
CA GLU A 157 -3.24 -5.73 -27.83
C GLU A 157 -1.91 -6.34 -28.33
N ILE A 158 -1.11 -6.95 -27.45
CA ILE A 158 0.12 -7.67 -27.80
C ILE A 158 -0.01 -9.19 -27.72
N ASP A 159 -1.26 -9.70 -27.65
CA ASP A 159 -1.59 -11.13 -27.58
C ASP A 159 -0.97 -11.87 -26.38
N LYS A 160 -0.94 -11.24 -25.20
CA LYS A 160 -0.44 -11.79 -23.93
C LYS A 160 -1.57 -12.14 -22.96
N GLU A 161 -2.50 -12.98 -23.44
CA GLU A 161 -3.70 -13.41 -22.69
C GLU A 161 -3.39 -14.26 -21.45
N ASP A 162 -2.22 -14.88 -21.38
CA ASP A 162 -1.71 -15.52 -20.15
C ASP A 162 -1.46 -14.48 -19.04
N LEU A 163 -0.85 -13.35 -19.37
CA LEU A 163 -0.59 -12.27 -18.42
C LEU A 163 -1.86 -11.50 -18.04
N VAL A 164 -2.84 -11.42 -18.95
CA VAL A 164 -4.18 -10.87 -18.63
C VAL A 164 -4.84 -11.72 -17.53
N ARG A 165 -4.84 -13.05 -17.67
CA ARG A 165 -5.38 -13.98 -16.67
C ARG A 165 -4.69 -13.85 -15.32
N GLU A 166 -3.36 -13.66 -15.30
CA GLU A 166 -2.61 -13.43 -14.07
C GLU A 166 -3.10 -12.18 -13.32
N ILE A 167 -3.38 -11.08 -14.05
CA ILE A 167 -3.95 -9.87 -13.46
C ILE A 167 -5.34 -10.17 -12.88
N GLU A 168 -6.20 -10.87 -13.61
CA GLU A 168 -7.56 -11.19 -13.16
C GLU A 168 -7.56 -12.05 -11.89
N ASP A 169 -6.69 -13.05 -11.82
CA ASP A 169 -6.52 -13.89 -10.63
C ASP A 169 -6.02 -13.08 -9.44
N TYR A 170 -5.08 -12.16 -9.65
CA TYR A 170 -4.67 -11.20 -8.64
C TYR A 170 -5.85 -10.33 -8.16
N GLU A 171 -6.64 -9.76 -9.08
CA GLU A 171 -7.79 -8.92 -8.74
C GLU A 171 -8.85 -9.70 -7.94
N LYS A 172 -9.09 -10.97 -8.31
CA LYS A 172 -9.99 -11.89 -7.62
C LYS A 172 -9.51 -12.20 -6.20
N ARG A 173 -8.22 -12.53 -6.02
CA ARG A 173 -7.61 -12.76 -4.69
C ARG A 173 -7.71 -11.51 -3.81
N ARG A 174 -7.35 -10.35 -4.35
CA ARG A 174 -7.46 -9.05 -3.68
C ARG A 174 -8.89 -8.76 -3.23
N ASN A 175 -9.87 -8.92 -4.14
CA ASN A 175 -11.27 -8.62 -3.86
C ASN A 175 -11.83 -9.56 -2.77
N LYS A 176 -11.45 -10.85 -2.78
CA LYS A 176 -11.81 -11.81 -1.72
C LYS A 176 -11.24 -11.40 -0.35
N LYS A 177 -9.97 -10.98 -0.31
CA LYS A 177 -9.29 -10.50 0.90
C LYS A 177 -9.97 -9.23 1.44
N ASP A 178 -10.22 -8.24 0.59
CA ASP A 178 -10.93 -7.01 0.97
C ASP A 178 -12.36 -7.28 1.47
N ALA A 179 -13.11 -8.20 0.84
CA ALA A 179 -14.46 -8.56 1.27
C ALA A 179 -14.46 -9.24 2.65
N SER A 180 -13.49 -10.13 2.91
CA SER A 180 -13.30 -10.75 4.22
C SER A 180 -13.02 -9.71 5.31
N GLU A 181 -12.17 -8.71 5.00
CA GLU A 181 -11.84 -7.63 5.93
C GLU A 181 -13.05 -6.75 6.27
N ARG A 182 -13.89 -6.42 5.27
CA ARG A 182 -15.13 -5.65 5.49
C ARG A 182 -16.10 -6.41 6.41
N ARG A 183 -16.31 -7.70 6.15
CA ARG A 183 -17.16 -8.55 6.99
C ARG A 183 -16.66 -8.65 8.43
N LYS A 184 -15.34 -8.77 8.63
CA LYS A 184 -14.76 -8.74 9.98
C LYS A 184 -15.04 -7.40 10.67
N ALA A 185 -14.84 -6.28 9.98
CA ALA A 185 -15.11 -4.96 10.53
C ALA A 185 -16.59 -4.75 10.89
N GLU A 186 -17.50 -5.21 10.04
CA GLU A 186 -18.95 -5.20 10.30
C GLU A 186 -19.31 -6.02 11.54
N TRP A 187 -18.75 -7.23 11.66
CA TRP A 187 -18.95 -8.10 12.82
C TRP A 187 -18.44 -7.47 14.13
N TYR A 188 -17.23 -6.89 14.12
CA TYR A 188 -16.69 -6.16 15.28
C TYR A 188 -17.57 -4.95 15.66
N SER A 189 -18.07 -4.22 14.67
CA SER A 189 -18.97 -3.08 14.90
C SER A 189 -20.30 -3.53 15.52
N TRP A 190 -20.88 -4.61 15.01
CA TRP A 190 -22.09 -5.22 15.54
C TRP A 190 -21.91 -5.67 16.99
N GLY A 191 -20.82 -6.40 17.30
CA GLY A 191 -20.49 -6.82 18.67
C GLY A 191 -20.34 -5.64 19.64
N LYS A 192 -19.67 -4.56 19.22
CA LYS A 192 -19.56 -3.32 20.03
C LYS A 192 -20.91 -2.64 20.28
N SER A 193 -21.84 -2.69 19.33
CA SER A 193 -23.19 -2.14 19.48
C SER A 193 -24.00 -2.93 20.51
N PHE A 194 -23.93 -4.26 20.44
CA PHE A 194 -24.57 -5.16 21.42
C PHE A 194 -23.99 -4.98 22.83
N ALA A 195 -22.66 -4.90 22.98
CA ALA A 195 -22.03 -4.69 24.28
C ALA A 195 -22.43 -3.34 24.94
N ARG A 196 -22.58 -2.27 24.15
CA ARG A 196 -23.11 -0.98 24.63
C ARG A 196 -24.57 -1.07 25.06
N LYS A 197 -25.39 -1.82 24.31
CA LYS A 197 -26.81 -2.00 24.63
C LYS A 197 -27.03 -2.82 25.91
N VAL A 198 -26.17 -3.81 26.18
CA VAL A 198 -26.19 -4.61 27.42
C VAL A 198 -25.64 -3.85 28.63
N LYS A 199 -24.66 -2.94 28.46
CA LYS A 199 -24.20 -2.07 29.57
C LYS A 199 -25.24 -1.01 30.01
N GLY A 200 -26.24 -0.72 29.18
CA GLY A 200 -27.35 0.19 29.51
C GLY A 200 -28.59 -0.48 30.10
N GLY A 201 -28.60 -1.82 30.23
CA GLY A 201 -29.74 -2.56 30.76
C GLY A 201 -29.27 -3.89 31.35
N SER A 202 -29.40 -4.01 32.68
CA SER A 202 -29.31 -5.20 33.53
C SER A 202 -28.84 -6.51 32.87
N SER A 203 -27.60 -6.89 33.19
CA SER A 203 -27.00 -8.23 33.16
C SER A 203 -27.71 -9.33 32.36
N LEU A 204 -27.16 -9.66 31.19
CA LEU A 204 -27.34 -10.98 30.57
C LEU A 204 -25.97 -11.50 30.11
N ASN A 205 -25.56 -12.62 30.69
CA ASN A 205 -24.28 -13.30 30.43
C ASN A 205 -24.18 -13.68 28.94
N LEU A 206 -23.24 -13.08 28.23
CA LEU A 206 -22.88 -13.51 26.87
C LEU A 206 -21.77 -14.55 26.96
N VAL A 207 -22.12 -15.81 26.66
CA VAL A 207 -21.15 -16.89 26.42
C VAL A 207 -20.49 -16.62 25.07
N PHE A 208 -19.20 -16.26 25.08
CA PHE A 208 -18.38 -16.21 23.87
C PHE A 208 -18.07 -17.65 23.43
N CYS A 209 -18.78 -18.13 22.41
CA CYS A 209 -18.42 -19.39 21.74
C CYS A 209 -17.39 -19.09 20.65
N THR A 210 -16.11 -19.13 21.01
CA THR A 210 -15.01 -19.26 20.04
C THR A 210 -14.90 -20.72 19.64
N THR A 211 -15.40 -21.07 18.46
CA THR A 211 -15.05 -22.34 17.81
C THR A 211 -14.76 -22.05 16.34
N LEU A 212 -13.48 -22.04 16.01
CA LEU A 212 -12.94 -22.06 14.65
C LEU A 212 -11.95 -23.23 14.63
N PHE A 213 -12.36 -24.31 13.97
CA PHE A 213 -11.48 -25.29 13.34
C PHE A 213 -11.50 -25.00 11.84
#